data_AF-A0A3D2IW99-F1
#
_entry.id   AF-A0A3D2IW99-F1
#
_cell.length_a   1.000
_cell.length_b   1.000
_cell.length_c   1.000
_cell.angle_alpha   90.00
_cell.angle_beta   90.00
_cell.angle_gamma   90.00
#
_symmetry.space_group_name_H-M   'P 1'
#
loop_
_entity.id
_entity.type
_entity.pdbx_description
1 polymer ?
#
loop_
_entity_poly.entity_id
_entity_poly.type
_entity_poly.pdbx_seq_one_letter_code
_entity_poly.pdbx_strand_id
1 'polypeptide(L)'
;MKKLLMGSVLAMSSIFTVTACTSVNATTDTTPTTSKMQHKDGMKKDGMRDPMSQLDLTATQQAQIKAIMQAQHSDRKADRTKNKAERAQMQQQMQALTNSSTLNTAAVNRLADQQAAKTKQRFIERVQTQHAISQVLTAEQRAKLAKLQAEKMAKGYKGSKHGKMHGKPHQGM
;
A
#
# COMPACT_ATOMS: atom_id res chain seq x y z
N MET A 1 -37.03 36.33 -33.12
CA MET A 1 -37.99 35.46 -33.86
C MET A 1 -37.38 35.07 -35.19
N LYS A 2 -37.67 33.83 -35.65
CA LYS A 2 -37.14 33.06 -36.81
C LYS A 2 -36.10 32.02 -36.33
N LYS A 3 -36.51 30.78 -35.96
CA LYS A 3 -36.88 29.60 -36.80
C LYS A 3 -35.70 29.18 -37.71
N LEU A 4 -35.32 27.92 -37.95
CA LEU A 4 -35.59 26.54 -37.49
C LEU A 4 -34.71 25.66 -38.45
N LEU A 5 -34.63 24.36 -38.18
CA LEU A 5 -34.24 23.22 -39.07
C LEU A 5 -32.82 22.66 -38.83
N MET A 6 -32.68 21.47 -38.24
CA MET A 6 -32.98 20.10 -38.71
C MET A 6 -31.98 19.52 -39.72
N GLY A 7 -31.44 18.34 -39.38
CA GLY A 7 -30.68 17.44 -40.26
C GLY A 7 -29.73 16.56 -39.42
N SER A 8 -30.19 15.48 -38.77
CA SER A 8 -30.52 14.14 -39.28
C SER A 8 -29.30 13.19 -39.42
N VAL A 9 -29.24 12.23 -38.48
CA VAL A 9 -29.04 10.77 -38.66
C VAL A 9 -27.95 10.26 -39.63
N LEU A 10 -26.95 9.54 -39.09
CA LEU A 10 -26.63 8.19 -39.59
C LEU A 10 -25.89 7.34 -38.52
N ALA A 11 -26.41 6.15 -38.28
CA ALA A 11 -25.84 5.13 -37.41
C ALA A 11 -24.73 4.34 -38.12
N MET A 12 -23.71 3.91 -37.36
CA MET A 12 -23.04 2.62 -37.52
C MET A 12 -22.65 2.16 -36.09
N SER A 13 -23.43 1.31 -35.43
CA SER A 13 -23.39 -0.15 -35.56
C SER A 13 -21.97 -0.71 -35.54
N SER A 14 -21.42 -0.91 -34.35
CA SER A 14 -20.45 -1.99 -34.12
C SER A 14 -20.94 -2.81 -32.93
N ILE A 15 -21.84 -3.75 -33.26
CA ILE A 15 -22.24 -4.83 -32.37
C ILE A 15 -21.00 -5.71 -32.20
N PHE A 16 -20.33 -5.62 -31.05
CA PHE A 16 -19.35 -6.64 -30.68
C PHE A 16 -20.12 -7.74 -29.95
N THR A 17 -20.58 -8.74 -30.70
CA THR A 17 -21.11 -10.00 -30.13
C THR A 17 -19.95 -10.73 -29.45
N VAL A 18 -19.81 -10.57 -28.14
CA VAL A 18 -18.95 -11.46 -27.35
C VAL A 18 -19.70 -12.77 -27.18
N THR A 19 -19.31 -13.75 -27.99
CA THR A 19 -19.69 -15.16 -27.88
C THR A 19 -19.47 -15.65 -26.45
N ALA A 20 -20.55 -16.12 -25.84
CA ALA A 20 -20.55 -16.82 -24.57
C ALA A 20 -19.75 -18.12 -24.68
N CYS A 21 -18.70 -18.27 -23.88
CA CYS A 21 -18.16 -19.60 -23.55
C CYS A 21 -18.88 -20.08 -22.29
N THR A 22 -19.75 -21.06 -22.49
CA THR A 22 -20.43 -21.83 -21.45
C THR A 22 -19.46 -22.75 -20.71
N SER A 23 -19.51 -22.64 -19.37
CA SER A 23 -19.35 -23.69 -18.36
C SER A 23 -18.14 -24.64 -18.40
N VAL A 24 -17.29 -24.48 -17.37
CA VAL A 24 -16.83 -25.63 -16.56
C VAL A 24 -17.01 -25.27 -15.09
N ASN A 25 -18.14 -25.69 -14.53
CA ASN A 25 -18.32 -25.80 -13.08
C ASN A 25 -17.67 -27.12 -12.66
N ALA A 26 -16.37 -27.09 -12.35
CA ALA A 26 -15.77 -28.14 -11.54
C ALA A 26 -16.14 -27.86 -10.08
N THR A 27 -17.15 -28.57 -9.58
CA THR A 27 -17.46 -28.65 -8.16
C THR A 27 -16.32 -29.36 -7.45
N THR A 28 -15.37 -28.59 -6.93
CA THR A 28 -14.52 -29.05 -5.82
C THR A 28 -15.17 -28.55 -4.54
N ASP A 29 -16.05 -29.39 -3.97
CA ASP A 29 -16.39 -29.31 -2.55
C ASP A 29 -15.13 -29.69 -1.76
N THR A 30 -14.31 -28.68 -1.48
CA THR A 30 -13.32 -28.73 -0.42
C THR A 30 -13.60 -27.54 0.47
N THR A 31 -14.36 -27.82 1.53
CA THR A 31 -14.55 -26.97 2.68
C THR A 31 -13.18 -26.46 3.13
N PRO A 32 -12.86 -25.16 3.05
CA PRO A 32 -11.66 -24.65 3.67
C PRO A 32 -11.93 -24.69 5.17
N THR A 33 -11.35 -25.66 5.86
CA THR A 33 -11.21 -25.64 7.32
C THR A 33 -10.44 -24.37 7.64
N THR A 34 -11.17 -23.32 8.01
CA THR A 34 -10.62 -22.06 8.49
C THR A 34 -9.93 -22.36 9.81
N SER A 35 -8.66 -22.77 9.74
CA SER A 35 -7.76 -22.72 10.88
C SER A 35 -7.68 -21.26 11.29
N LYS A 36 -8.50 -20.94 12.30
CA LYS A 36 -8.54 -19.65 12.98
C LYS A 36 -7.20 -19.54 13.69
N MET A 37 -6.17 -19.09 12.98
CA MET A 37 -4.92 -18.64 13.59
C MET A 37 -5.28 -17.47 14.49
N GLN A 38 -5.52 -17.79 15.76
CA GLN A 38 -5.66 -16.83 16.84
C GLN A 38 -4.29 -16.17 16.99
N HIS A 39 -4.11 -15.03 16.34
CA HIS A 39 -3.04 -14.11 16.69
C HIS A 39 -3.33 -13.64 18.11
N LYS A 40 -2.69 -14.28 19.09
CA LYS A 40 -2.68 -13.82 20.47
C LYS A 40 -2.31 -12.33 20.48
N ASP A 41 -3.24 -11.54 20.99
CA ASP A 41 -3.06 -10.17 21.44
C ASP A 41 -1.79 -10.07 22.30
N GLY A 42 -0.73 -9.55 21.72
CA GLY A 42 0.59 -9.63 22.34
C GLY A 42 1.65 -8.77 21.69
N MET A 43 1.29 -7.63 21.11
CA MET A 43 2.26 -6.56 20.90
C MET A 43 1.92 -5.43 21.86
N LYS A 44 2.62 -5.41 23.00
CA LYS A 44 2.72 -4.22 23.83
C LYS A 44 3.09 -3.04 22.93
N LYS A 45 2.39 -1.92 23.07
CA LYS A 45 2.63 -0.65 22.36
C LYS A 45 3.94 0.03 22.82
N ASP A 46 4.97 -0.73 23.12
CA ASP A 46 6.28 -0.23 23.51
C ASP A 46 7.23 -0.50 22.35
N GLY A 47 7.70 0.54 21.66
CA GLY A 47 8.91 0.36 20.85
C GLY A 47 9.24 1.38 19.77
N MET A 48 8.30 2.22 19.33
CA MET A 48 8.67 3.38 18.51
C MET A 48 7.86 4.58 18.94
N ARG A 49 8.35 5.28 19.97
CA ARG A 49 7.99 6.69 20.15
C ARG A 49 8.29 7.39 18.82
N ASP A 50 7.25 7.95 18.23
CA ASP A 50 7.35 8.78 17.03
C ASP A 50 8.44 9.85 17.28
N PRO A 51 9.46 10.03 16.41
CA PRO A 51 10.47 11.07 16.59
C PRO A 51 9.86 12.47 16.85
N MET A 52 8.65 12.73 16.36
CA MET A 52 7.91 13.96 16.66
C MET A 52 7.53 14.14 18.13
N SER A 53 7.35 13.07 18.92
CA SER A 53 7.03 13.19 20.35
C SER A 53 8.24 13.57 21.22
N GLN A 54 9.44 13.55 20.64
CA GLN A 54 10.67 14.02 21.27
C GLN A 54 11.00 15.47 20.90
N LEU A 55 10.20 16.08 20.02
CA LEU A 55 10.25 17.50 19.75
C LEU A 55 9.37 18.19 20.80
N ASP A 56 9.90 19.24 21.41
CA ASP A 56 9.17 20.07 22.38
C ASP A 56 8.20 20.98 21.60
N LEU A 57 7.15 20.37 21.03
CA LEU A 57 6.18 21.01 20.15
C LEU A 57 5.15 21.79 20.97
N THR A 58 4.85 23.03 20.55
CA THR A 58 3.75 23.80 21.14
C THR A 58 2.39 23.16 20.81
N ALA A 59 1.36 23.47 21.60
CA ALA A 59 0.00 22.96 21.35
C ALA A 59 -0.49 23.29 19.93
N THR A 60 -0.18 24.48 19.43
CA THR A 60 -0.52 24.92 18.07
C THR A 60 0.20 24.09 17.01
N GLN A 61 1.51 23.84 17.18
CA GLN A 61 2.28 23.00 16.27
C GLN A 61 1.76 21.56 16.25
N GLN A 62 1.45 20.99 17.42
CA GLN A 62 0.88 19.65 17.54
C GLN A 62 -0.47 19.55 16.82
N ALA A 63 -1.34 20.54 16.96
CA ALA A 63 -2.63 20.58 16.28
C ALA A 63 -2.47 20.64 14.75
N GLN A 64 -1.57 21.49 14.26
CA GLN A 64 -1.27 21.60 12.82
C GLN A 64 -0.69 20.31 12.24
N ILE A 65 0.29 19.70 12.92
CA ILE A 65 0.88 18.42 12.49
C ILE A 65 -0.17 17.31 12.50
N LYS A 66 -1.04 17.27 13.51
CA LYS A 66 -2.13 16.30 13.59
C LYS A 66 -3.11 16.46 12.42
N ALA A 67 -3.45 17.69 12.05
CA ALA A 67 -4.30 17.96 10.90
C ALA A 67 -3.66 17.49 9.59
N ILE A 68 -2.36 17.76 9.38
CA ILE A 68 -1.60 17.26 8.22
C ILE A 68 -1.64 15.72 8.17
N MET A 69 -1.39 15.05 9.30
CA MET A 69 -1.44 13.59 9.38
C MET A 69 -2.83 13.03 9.12
N GLN A 70 -3.87 13.68 9.64
CA GLN A 70 -5.25 13.25 9.48
C GLN A 70 -5.71 13.35 8.03
N ALA A 71 -5.40 14.44 7.33
CA ALA A 71 -5.71 14.60 5.91
C ALA A 71 -5.04 13.48 5.08
N GLN A 72 -3.77 13.20 5.32
CA GLN A 72 -3.07 12.09 4.66
C GLN A 72 -3.65 10.71 5.03
N HIS A 73 -4.17 10.55 6.24
CA HIS A 73 -4.73 9.28 6.70
C HIS A 73 -6.16 9.04 6.21
N SER A 74 -6.99 10.08 6.08
CA SER A 74 -8.34 9.98 5.52
C SER A 74 -8.29 9.48 4.09
N ASP A 75 -7.37 10.02 3.29
CA ASP A 75 -7.18 9.62 1.89
C ASP A 75 -6.80 8.13 1.81
N ARG A 76 -5.91 7.67 2.69
CA ARG A 76 -5.51 6.26 2.77
C ARG A 76 -6.57 5.33 3.35
N LYS A 77 -7.44 5.82 4.23
CA LYS A 77 -8.53 5.03 4.80
C LYS A 77 -9.64 4.80 3.78
N ALA A 78 -10.00 5.81 3.00
CA ALA A 78 -10.95 5.68 1.90
C ALA A 78 -10.54 4.57 0.94
N ASP A 79 -9.23 4.45 0.68
CA ASP A 79 -8.67 3.44 -0.21
C ASP A 79 -8.27 2.12 0.46
N ARG A 80 -8.61 1.88 1.73
CA ARG A 80 -8.09 0.71 2.47
C ARG A 80 -8.54 -0.62 1.84
N THR A 81 -9.80 -0.75 1.46
CA THR A 81 -10.34 -1.97 0.84
C THR A 81 -9.74 -2.20 -0.54
N LYS A 82 -9.65 -1.14 -1.35
CA LYS A 82 -9.01 -1.15 -2.67
C LYS A 82 -7.54 -1.55 -2.58
N ASN A 83 -6.79 -0.93 -1.67
CA ASN A 83 -5.38 -1.26 -1.43
C ASN A 83 -5.17 -2.71 -0.97
N LYS A 84 -6.11 -3.27 -0.18
CA LYS A 84 -6.04 -4.68 0.24
C LYS A 84 -6.29 -5.62 -0.94
N ALA A 85 -7.32 -5.35 -1.74
CA ALA A 85 -7.63 -6.15 -2.92
C ALA A 85 -6.48 -6.12 -3.93
N GLU A 86 -5.95 -4.94 -4.23
CA GLU A 86 -4.84 -4.78 -5.15
C GLU A 86 -3.55 -5.49 -4.67
N ARG A 87 -3.30 -5.50 -3.35
CA ARG A 87 -2.18 -6.25 -2.77
C ARG A 87 -2.35 -7.75 -2.92
N ALA A 88 -3.55 -8.27 -2.66
CA ALA A 88 -3.85 -9.68 -2.84
C ALA A 88 -3.68 -10.10 -4.31
N GLN A 89 -4.21 -9.30 -5.23
CA GLN A 89 -4.07 -9.53 -6.67
C GLN A 89 -2.61 -9.56 -7.11
N MET A 90 -1.80 -8.59 -6.68
CA MET A 90 -0.37 -8.54 -6.99
C MET A 90 0.38 -9.76 -6.45
N GLN A 91 0.03 -10.25 -5.26
CA GLN A 91 0.61 -11.48 -4.71
C GLN A 91 0.21 -12.72 -5.52
N GLN A 92 -1.04 -12.82 -5.95
CA GLN A 92 -1.51 -13.92 -6.80
C GLN A 92 -0.79 -13.91 -8.16
N GLN A 93 -0.62 -12.75 -8.78
CA GLN A 93 0.14 -12.60 -10.03
C GLN A 93 1.59 -13.04 -9.86
N MET A 94 2.23 -12.65 -8.76
CA MET A 94 3.59 -13.07 -8.44
C MET A 94 3.68 -14.59 -8.26
N GLN A 95 2.75 -15.20 -7.52
CA GLN A 95 2.70 -16.65 -7.32
C GLN A 95 2.49 -17.40 -8.64
N ALA A 96 1.59 -16.91 -9.51
CA ALA A 96 1.36 -17.51 -10.81
C ALA A 96 2.60 -17.46 -11.71
N LEU A 97 3.34 -16.35 -11.70
CA LEU A 97 4.60 -16.23 -12.45
C LEU A 97 5.69 -17.14 -11.90
N THR A 98 5.81 -17.27 -10.58
CA THR A 98 6.81 -18.14 -9.93
C THR A 98 6.51 -19.63 -10.15
N ASN A 99 5.24 -20.02 -10.14
CA ASN A 99 4.84 -21.43 -10.27
C ASN A 99 4.67 -21.88 -11.73
N SER A 100 4.83 -20.99 -12.71
CA SER A 100 4.74 -21.34 -14.12
C SER A 100 5.96 -22.16 -14.55
N SER A 101 5.77 -23.12 -15.46
CA SER A 101 6.86 -23.91 -16.05
C SER A 101 7.82 -23.08 -16.91
N THR A 102 7.40 -21.90 -17.37
CA THR A 102 8.21 -20.96 -18.13
C THR A 102 8.02 -19.54 -17.64
N LEU A 103 9.11 -18.78 -17.50
CA LEU A 103 9.03 -17.40 -17.05
C LEU A 103 8.50 -16.49 -18.17
N ASN A 104 7.32 -15.90 -17.97
CA ASN A 104 6.80 -14.87 -18.85
C ASN A 104 7.42 -13.50 -18.50
N THR A 105 8.55 -13.19 -19.15
CA THR A 105 9.30 -11.94 -18.94
C THR A 105 8.46 -10.68 -19.15
N ALA A 106 7.55 -10.67 -20.13
CA ALA A 106 6.69 -9.52 -20.38
C ALA A 106 5.70 -9.29 -19.23
N ALA A 107 5.18 -10.35 -18.62
CA ALA A 107 4.31 -10.25 -17.45
C ALA A 107 5.08 -9.81 -16.19
N VAL A 108 6.32 -10.27 -16.00
CA VAL A 108 7.21 -9.81 -14.94
C VAL A 108 7.46 -8.30 -15.04
N ASN A 109 7.80 -7.80 -16.24
CA ASN A 109 8.03 -6.37 -16.46
C ASN A 109 6.79 -5.53 -16.12
N ARG A 110 5.60 -5.95 -16.58
CA ARG A 110 4.35 -5.25 -16.24
C ARG A 110 4.09 -5.22 -14.73
N LEU A 111 4.33 -6.33 -14.02
CA LEU A 111 4.16 -6.40 -12.58
C LEU A 111 5.17 -5.48 -11.86
N ALA A 112 6.41 -5.44 -12.33
CA ALA A 112 7.45 -4.56 -11.82
C ALA A 112 7.09 -3.08 -12.03
N ASP A 113 6.59 -2.70 -13.20
CA ASP A 113 6.15 -1.33 -13.51
C ASP A 113 5.01 -0.88 -12.60
N GLN A 114 4.02 -1.76 -12.37
CA GLN A 114 2.93 -1.49 -11.43
C GLN A 114 3.44 -1.26 -10.01
N GLN A 115 4.39 -2.08 -9.56
CA GLN A 115 5.00 -1.95 -8.25
C GLN A 115 5.86 -0.68 -8.13
N ALA A 116 6.58 -0.32 -9.20
CA ALA A 116 7.40 0.89 -9.28
C ALA A 116 6.52 2.14 -9.22
N ALA A 117 5.43 2.19 -10.00
CA ALA A 117 4.48 3.30 -9.97
C ALA A 117 3.91 3.54 -8.57
N LYS A 118 3.51 2.47 -7.87
CA LYS A 118 3.01 2.57 -6.49
C LYS A 118 4.07 3.04 -5.51
N THR A 119 5.31 2.59 -5.68
CA THR A 119 6.42 2.97 -4.82
C THR A 119 6.78 4.44 -5.02
N LYS A 120 6.79 4.90 -6.28
CA LYS A 120 6.94 6.32 -6.64
C LYS A 120 5.86 7.18 -5.99
N GLN A 121 4.58 6.81 -6.12
CA GLN A 121 3.48 7.57 -5.53
C GLN A 121 3.63 7.70 -4.00
N ARG A 122 3.91 6.59 -3.31
CA ARG A 122 4.15 6.59 -1.86
C ARG A 122 5.37 7.43 -1.45
N PHE A 123 6.41 7.44 -2.27
CA PHE A 123 7.59 8.28 -2.04
C PHE A 123 7.21 9.77 -2.11
N ILE A 124 6.50 10.18 -3.15
CA ILE A 124 6.05 11.57 -3.33
C ILE A 124 5.18 12.01 -2.14
N GLU A 125 4.15 11.24 -1.78
CA GLU A 125 3.29 11.54 -0.62
C GLU A 125 4.09 11.70 0.68
N ARG A 126 5.06 10.83 0.91
CA ARG A 126 5.92 10.88 2.10
C ARG A 126 6.72 12.18 2.12
N VAL A 127 7.36 12.54 1.01
CA VAL A 127 8.17 13.76 0.92
C VAL A 127 7.31 15.01 1.09
N GLN A 128 6.14 15.07 0.44
CA GLN A 128 5.20 16.18 0.60
C GLN A 128 4.75 16.33 2.07
N THR A 129 4.44 15.21 2.72
CA THR A 129 4.04 15.21 4.13
C THR A 129 5.18 15.67 5.04
N GLN A 130 6.40 15.16 4.84
CA GLN A 130 7.58 15.57 5.60
C GLN A 130 7.88 17.06 5.41
N HIS A 131 7.77 17.55 4.18
CA HIS A 131 7.92 18.96 3.87
C HIS A 131 6.87 19.81 4.61
N ALA A 132 5.58 19.43 4.56
CA ALA A 132 4.52 20.16 5.26
C ALA A 132 4.74 20.22 6.77
N ILE A 133 5.14 19.11 7.41
CA ILE A 133 5.51 19.11 8.84
C ILE A 133 6.69 20.04 9.08
N SER A 134 7.72 20.00 8.24
CA SER A 134 8.92 20.82 8.45
C SER A 134 8.58 22.32 8.50
N GLN A 135 7.62 22.78 7.70
CA GLN A 135 7.19 24.18 7.69
C GLN A 135 6.52 24.64 9.00
N VAL A 136 6.01 23.71 9.81
CA VAL A 136 5.42 24.01 11.14
C VAL A 136 6.51 24.08 12.23
N LEU A 137 7.67 23.45 12.00
CA LEU A 137 8.76 23.35 12.98
C LEU A 137 9.70 24.56 12.91
N THR A 138 10.25 24.94 14.06
CA THR A 138 11.35 25.92 14.14
C THR A 138 12.66 25.32 13.60
N ALA A 139 13.64 26.17 13.30
CA ALA A 139 14.95 25.72 12.81
C ALA A 139 15.65 24.73 13.79
N GLU A 140 15.57 25.01 15.09
CA GLU A 140 16.13 24.15 16.14
C GLU A 140 15.41 22.80 16.23
N GLN A 141 14.08 22.80 16.15
CA GLN A 141 13.28 21.57 16.14
C GLN A 141 13.57 20.72 14.89
N ARG A 142 13.78 21.34 13.72
CA ARG A 142 14.20 20.64 12.50
C ARG A 142 15.56 19.97 12.67
N ALA A 143 16.54 20.66 13.25
CA ALA A 143 17.85 20.11 13.53
C ALA A 143 17.79 18.91 14.50
N LYS A 144 17.00 19.03 15.58
CA LYS A 144 16.75 17.94 16.54
C LYS A 144 16.09 16.75 15.85
N LEU A 145 15.10 16.99 14.98
CA LEU A 145 14.43 15.94 14.21
C LEU A 145 15.41 15.20 13.28
N ALA A 146 16.27 15.93 12.57
CA ALA A 146 17.29 15.32 11.69
C ALA A 146 18.25 14.42 12.46
N LYS A 147 18.70 14.85 13.65
CA LYS A 147 19.55 14.04 14.54
C LYS A 147 18.85 12.76 14.99
N LEU A 148 17.61 12.87 15.44
CA LEU A 148 16.81 11.70 15.86
C LEU A 148 16.58 10.72 14.72
N GLN A 149 16.37 11.22 13.50
CA GLN A 149 16.26 10.38 12.30
C GLN A 149 17.56 9.65 12.00
N ALA A 150 18.72 10.33 12.04
CA ALA A 150 20.02 9.72 11.83
C ALA A 150 20.32 8.62 12.87
N GLU A 151 20.04 8.88 14.16
CA GLU A 151 20.18 7.90 15.23
C GLU A 151 19.27 6.68 15.03
N LYS A 152 18.03 6.90 14.60
CA LYS A 152 17.10 5.81 14.29
C LYS A 152 17.59 4.95 13.12
N MET A 153 18.14 5.57 12.08
CA MET A 153 18.73 4.86 10.94
C MET A 153 19.94 4.02 11.38
N ALA A 154 20.82 4.58 12.20
CA ALA A 154 21.98 3.87 12.75
C ALA A 154 21.57 2.69 13.67
N LYS A 155 20.51 2.85 14.47
CA LYS A 155 19.96 1.76 15.32
C LYS A 155 19.23 0.69 14.51
N GLY A 156 18.47 1.08 13.48
CA GLY A 156 17.80 0.15 12.57
C GLY A 156 18.79 -0.77 11.84
N TYR A 157 19.96 -0.25 11.48
CA TYR A 157 21.07 -1.03 10.92
C TYR A 157 21.65 -2.06 11.92
N LYS A 158 21.55 -1.82 13.23
CA LYS A 158 21.99 -2.76 14.27
C LYS A 158 20.92 -3.81 14.62
N GLY A 159 19.64 -3.46 14.54
CA GLY A 159 18.52 -4.36 14.85
C GLY A 159 18.28 -5.48 13.82
N SER A 160 18.73 -5.31 12.58
CA SER A 160 18.62 -6.35 11.53
C SER A 160 19.52 -7.57 11.78
N LYS A 161 20.51 -7.48 12.69
CA LYS A 161 21.36 -8.63 13.09
C LYS A 161 20.65 -9.65 13.99
N HIS A 162 19.53 -9.29 14.64
CA HIS A 162 18.78 -10.16 15.54
C HIS A 162 17.60 -10.89 14.88
N GLY A 163 17.37 -10.73 13.58
CA GLY A 163 16.37 -11.50 12.81
C GLY A 163 16.80 -12.92 12.46
N LYS A 164 17.68 -13.56 13.24
CA LYS A 164 18.04 -14.98 13.05
C LYS A 164 16.88 -15.86 13.51
N MET A 165 16.18 -16.43 12.53
CA MET A 165 15.51 -17.74 12.56
C MET A 165 14.68 -18.08 13.81
N HIS A 166 13.38 -17.76 13.76
CA HIS A 166 12.35 -18.63 14.37
C HIS A 166 11.64 -19.42 13.27
N GLY A 167 12.41 -20.18 12.48
CA GLY A 167 11.88 -21.30 11.70
C GLY A 167 11.94 -22.53 12.59
N LYS A 168 10.82 -22.94 13.19
CA LYS A 168 10.73 -24.30 13.74
C LYS A 168 10.86 -25.27 12.57
N PRO A 169 11.65 -26.37 12.67
CA PRO A 169 11.68 -27.38 11.63
C PRO A 169 10.28 -28.00 11.51
N HIS A 170 9.69 -27.90 10.32
CA HIS A 170 8.57 -28.76 9.95
C HIS A 170 9.10 -30.19 9.93
N GLN A 171 8.80 -30.96 10.99
CA GLN A 171 8.90 -32.41 10.93
C GLN A 171 7.78 -32.89 10.02
N GLY A 172 8.16 -33.43 8.86
CA GLY A 172 7.25 -34.08 7.95
C GLY A 172 6.69 -35.35 8.54
N MET A 173 5.39 -35.55 8.32
CA MET A 173 4.73 -36.83 8.10
C MET A 173 3.76 -36.62 6.94
#